data_AF-A0ABD5VTV2-F1
#
_entry.id   AF-A0ABD5VTV2-F1
#
_cell.length_a   1.000
_cell.length_b   1.000
_cell.length_c   1.000
_cell.angle_alpha   90.00
_cell.angle_beta   90.00
_cell.angle_gamma   90.00
#
_symmetry.space_group_name_H-M   'P 1'
#
loop_
_entity.id
_entity.type
_entity.pdbx_description
1 polymer ?
#
loop_
_entity_poly.entity_id
_entity_poly.type
_entity_poly.pdbx_seq_one_letter_code
_entity_poly.pdbx_strand_id
1 'polypeptide(L)'
;MSHGCRNPHSDERTPEDGEEPADGIGDATLTKRGFIAGTSALLGTGMLSRNASATTTEQAAQTQPPATSTATSQDGMVASSHRLATEIGVGVLEDGGNAVDAAVAVQFALNVVQPHTSGIGGGGFMLVYDSDRDQLYAIDNRERAPLGATEDMYLDEQGDEVPFQDQRTNGKSIGVPGTLRACDVALKRFGTKELGELAQPAVDLAQNGVPVDAFLAESIAENVELDAFNQAARDVFAPGGEPLQEGDELVQADLADTLARIRDESSDVFYKGDIGEDLVETVQGWPAAGSAAGTCRFRTSAGTTSTSPSPPWAGSRARPPT
;
A
#
# COMPACT_ATOMS: atom_id res chain seq x y z
N MET A 1 41.97 -35.80 -0.72
CA MET A 1 41.07 -36.53 0.19
C MET A 1 39.64 -36.09 -0.14
N SER A 2 38.91 -37.01 -0.77
CA SER A 2 37.60 -36.84 -1.38
C SER A 2 36.47 -37.00 -0.37
N HIS A 3 35.59 -36.01 -0.24
CA HIS A 3 34.24 -36.14 0.32
C HIS A 3 33.38 -35.30 -0.64
N GLY A 4 32.41 -35.79 -1.41
CA GLY A 4 31.55 -36.94 -1.25
C GLY A 4 30.10 -36.45 -1.34
N CYS A 5 29.73 -35.77 -2.43
CA CYS A 5 28.35 -35.34 -2.69
C CYS A 5 27.42 -36.55 -2.77
N ARG A 6 26.45 -36.63 -1.86
CA ARG A 6 25.31 -37.54 -1.98
C ARG A 6 24.13 -36.78 -2.57
N ASN A 7 23.67 -37.28 -3.70
CA ASN A 7 22.38 -37.00 -4.30
C ASN A 7 21.33 -37.89 -3.61
N PRO A 8 20.11 -37.39 -3.34
CA PRO A 8 18.94 -38.25 -3.38
C PRO A 8 17.91 -37.68 -4.38
N HIS A 9 17.67 -38.45 -5.43
CA HIS A 9 16.48 -38.35 -6.25
C HIS A 9 15.24 -38.79 -5.46
N SER A 10 14.09 -38.33 -5.97
CA SER A 10 12.74 -38.90 -5.89
C SER A 10 12.04 -38.90 -4.53
N ASP A 11 11.12 -37.95 -4.37
CA ASP A 11 9.74 -38.29 -3.97
C ASP A 11 8.83 -37.12 -4.39
N GLU A 12 8.15 -37.29 -5.52
CA GLU A 12 6.95 -36.52 -5.85
C GLU A 12 5.87 -36.86 -4.82
N ARG A 13 5.35 -35.84 -4.15
CA ARG A 13 4.08 -35.94 -3.43
C ARG A 13 3.26 -34.68 -3.72
N THR A 14 2.32 -34.83 -4.64
CA THR A 14 1.15 -33.99 -4.78
C THR A 14 0.30 -34.07 -3.50
N PRO A 15 -0.22 -32.96 -2.96
CA PRO A 15 -1.36 -33.01 -2.06
C PRO A 15 -2.64 -32.94 -2.90
N GLU A 16 -3.34 -34.08 -2.97
CA GLU A 16 -4.77 -34.14 -3.31
C GLU A 16 -5.59 -33.47 -2.19
N ASP A 17 -6.64 -32.79 -2.63
CA ASP A 17 -7.96 -32.55 -2.02
C ASP A 17 -8.18 -32.82 -0.52
N GLY A 18 -8.68 -31.76 0.14
CA GLY A 18 -9.84 -31.86 1.04
C GLY A 18 -9.58 -32.29 2.48
N GLU A 19 -9.52 -31.30 3.38
CA GLU A 19 -10.07 -31.45 4.74
C GLU A 19 -10.41 -30.07 5.33
N GLU A 20 -11.71 -29.74 5.35
CA GLU A 20 -12.29 -28.71 6.20
C GLU A 20 -12.00 -29.05 7.68
N PRO A 21 -11.52 -28.11 8.51
CA PRO A 21 -11.55 -28.31 9.94
C PRO A 21 -12.96 -28.00 10.47
N ALA A 22 -13.55 -29.04 11.04
CA ALA A 22 -14.86 -29.09 11.66
C ALA A 22 -15.16 -27.93 12.63
N ASP A 23 -16.36 -27.38 12.46
CA ASP A 23 -17.09 -26.58 13.43
C ASP A 23 -17.26 -27.33 14.75
N GLY A 24 -16.94 -26.67 15.85
CA GLY A 24 -17.45 -27.10 17.14
C GLY A 24 -16.73 -26.51 18.33
N ILE A 25 -17.11 -25.29 18.76
CA ILE A 25 -17.06 -24.89 20.18
C ILE A 25 -18.22 -23.92 20.50
N GLY A 26 -19.18 -24.41 21.29
CA GLY A 26 -19.71 -23.74 22.48
C GLY A 26 -20.60 -22.51 22.31
N ASP A 27 -21.91 -22.73 22.38
CA ASP A 27 -22.92 -21.72 22.72
C ASP A 27 -22.61 -21.07 24.07
N ALA A 28 -22.27 -19.78 24.04
CA ALA A 28 -22.30 -18.89 25.19
C ALA A 28 -23.05 -17.61 24.80
N THR A 29 -24.38 -17.73 24.75
CA THR A 29 -25.33 -16.62 24.83
C THR A 29 -25.00 -15.67 25.98
N LEU A 30 -24.44 -14.49 25.69
CA LEU A 30 -24.34 -13.39 26.66
C LEU A 30 -24.71 -12.05 26.04
N THR A 31 -25.66 -11.42 26.71
CA THR A 31 -26.54 -10.35 26.24
C THR A 31 -25.86 -8.98 26.22
N LYS A 32 -26.06 -8.23 25.13
CA LYS A 32 -25.77 -6.79 25.02
C LYS A 32 -26.34 -6.02 26.22
N ARG A 33 -25.50 -5.28 26.94
CA ARG A 33 -25.93 -4.13 27.76
C ARG A 33 -25.10 -2.91 27.38
N GLY A 34 -25.82 -1.88 26.93
CA GLY A 34 -25.27 -0.67 26.36
C GLY A 34 -24.69 0.30 27.39
N PHE A 35 -24.21 1.43 26.87
CA PHE A 35 -23.96 2.60 27.67
C PHE A 35 -24.40 3.86 26.90
N ILE A 36 -25.37 4.57 27.48
CA ILE A 36 -25.85 5.88 27.05
C ILE A 36 -25.14 6.95 27.88
N ALA A 37 -24.74 8.00 27.17
CA ALA A 37 -24.56 9.41 27.52
C ALA A 37 -24.60 9.86 28.99
N GLY A 38 -23.69 10.81 29.27
CA GLY A 38 -24.08 12.11 29.83
C GLY A 38 -23.32 12.53 31.09
N THR A 39 -22.65 13.68 31.04
CA THR A 39 -23.00 14.82 31.92
C THR A 39 -22.28 16.10 31.53
N SER A 40 -23.09 17.13 31.26
CA SER A 40 -22.73 18.54 31.18
C SER A 40 -22.49 19.12 32.58
N ALA A 41 -21.61 20.12 32.70
CA ALA A 41 -21.67 21.11 33.77
C ALA A 41 -21.16 22.48 33.28
N LEU A 42 -22.08 23.45 33.25
CA LEU A 42 -21.87 24.89 33.10
C LEU A 42 -21.49 25.52 34.44
N LEU A 43 -20.71 26.61 34.43
CA LEU A 43 -21.02 27.95 34.98
C LEU A 43 -19.75 28.72 35.36
N GLY A 44 -19.72 30.03 35.02
CA GLY A 44 -18.79 30.97 35.65
C GLY A 44 -18.55 32.28 34.90
N THR A 45 -19.53 33.17 34.88
CA THR A 45 -19.43 34.54 34.36
C THR A 45 -18.59 35.44 35.28
N GLY A 46 -17.74 36.30 34.72
CA GLY A 46 -17.07 37.39 35.44
C GLY A 46 -16.49 38.42 34.47
N MET A 47 -17.24 39.49 34.19
CA MET A 47 -16.77 40.66 33.44
C MET A 47 -15.92 41.57 34.34
N LEU A 48 -14.80 42.06 33.81
CA LEU A 48 -14.19 43.34 34.19
C LEU A 48 -13.49 43.94 32.96
N SER A 49 -14.10 44.99 32.41
CA SER A 49 -13.52 45.84 31.37
C SER A 49 -12.29 46.57 31.87
N ARG A 50 -11.23 46.57 31.07
CA ARG A 50 -10.19 47.60 31.09
C ARG A 50 -9.84 47.97 29.65
N ASN A 51 -10.16 49.21 29.29
CA ASN A 51 -9.66 49.87 28.08
C ASN A 51 -8.16 50.08 28.22
N ALA A 52 -7.39 49.55 27.27
CA ALA A 52 -6.07 50.02 26.95
C ALA A 52 -5.91 49.96 25.44
N SER A 53 -5.94 51.13 24.80
CA SER A 53 -5.50 51.30 23.43
C SER A 53 -4.02 50.93 23.33
N ALA A 54 -3.71 49.89 22.55
CA ALA A 54 -2.35 49.56 22.18
C ALA A 54 -2.33 49.20 20.70
N THR A 55 -1.69 50.09 19.94
CA THR A 55 -0.96 49.87 18.68
C THR A 55 -1.36 48.63 17.87
N THR A 56 -2.11 48.85 16.79
CA THR A 56 -2.30 47.87 15.71
C THR A 56 -0.96 47.58 15.07
N THR A 57 -0.25 46.60 15.64
CA THR A 57 0.82 45.91 14.92
C THR A 57 0.08 44.94 14.04
N GLU A 58 0.24 45.10 12.73
CA GLU A 58 -0.25 44.18 11.71
C GLU A 58 0.47 42.84 11.91
N GLN A 59 -0.02 42.07 12.88
CA GLN A 59 0.33 40.67 13.06
C GLN A 59 -0.23 39.96 11.84
N ALA A 60 0.68 39.57 10.95
CA ALA A 60 0.44 38.54 9.94
C ALA A 60 -0.45 37.47 10.57
N ALA A 61 -1.67 37.37 10.07
CA ALA A 61 -2.60 36.34 10.47
C ALA A 61 -1.85 35.02 10.29
N GLN A 62 -1.49 34.41 11.41
CA GLN A 62 -1.00 33.04 11.45
C GLN A 62 -2.13 32.24 10.79
N THR A 63 -1.86 31.79 9.57
CA THR A 63 -2.74 30.88 8.85
C THR A 63 -3.05 29.74 9.80
N GLN A 64 -4.31 29.64 10.24
CA GLN A 64 -4.79 28.42 10.84
C GLN A 64 -4.34 27.27 9.92
N PRO A 65 -3.81 26.16 10.47
CA PRO A 65 -3.60 24.97 9.65
C PRO A 65 -4.90 24.70 8.87
N PRO A 66 -4.82 24.33 7.57
CA PRO A 66 -6.00 24.18 6.75
C PRO A 66 -7.02 23.34 7.51
N ALA A 67 -8.25 23.84 7.60
CA ALA A 67 -9.31 23.21 8.38
C ALA A 67 -9.35 21.72 8.00
N THR A 68 -9.21 20.82 8.99
CA THR A 68 -9.40 19.39 8.76
C THR A 68 -10.75 19.21 8.07
N SER A 69 -10.74 18.77 6.82
CA SER A 69 -11.97 18.48 6.09
C SER A 69 -12.63 17.29 6.78
N THR A 70 -13.77 17.53 7.44
CA THR A 70 -14.57 16.48 8.08
C THR A 70 -15.85 16.27 7.29
N ALA A 71 -16.20 15.01 7.03
CA ALA A 71 -17.46 14.62 6.40
C ALA A 71 -18.26 13.68 7.33
N THR A 72 -19.59 13.66 7.16
CA THR A 72 -20.49 12.76 7.89
C THR A 72 -21.48 12.14 6.91
N SER A 73 -21.78 10.86 7.08
CA SER A 73 -22.74 10.11 6.28
C SER A 73 -23.43 9.06 7.15
N GLN A 74 -24.64 8.65 6.78
CA GLN A 74 -25.37 7.57 7.44
C GLN A 74 -25.20 6.22 6.74
N ASP A 75 -24.82 6.23 5.46
CA ASP A 75 -24.85 5.03 4.60
C ASP A 75 -23.46 4.44 4.34
N GLY A 76 -22.41 5.27 4.32
CA GLY A 76 -21.04 4.84 4.04
C GLY A 76 -20.06 6.01 4.09
N MET A 77 -18.78 5.70 4.32
CA MET A 77 -17.72 6.71 4.44
C MET A 77 -16.41 6.18 3.84
N VAL A 78 -15.69 7.04 3.13
CA VAL A 78 -14.33 6.78 2.64
C VAL A 78 -13.44 7.93 3.10
N ALA A 79 -12.26 7.59 3.60
CA ALA A 79 -11.21 8.56 3.92
C ALA A 79 -9.87 8.02 3.39
N SER A 80 -9.21 8.80 2.55
CA SER A 80 -7.86 8.50 2.05
C SER A 80 -7.02 9.77 1.97
N SER A 81 -5.72 9.63 1.68
CA SER A 81 -4.78 10.74 1.61
C SER A 81 -4.92 11.61 0.35
N HIS A 82 -5.65 11.15 -0.67
CA HIS A 82 -5.83 11.88 -1.92
C HIS A 82 -7.30 12.03 -2.29
N ARG A 83 -7.69 13.22 -2.78
CA ARG A 83 -9.09 13.53 -3.10
C ARG A 83 -9.66 12.60 -4.17
N LEU A 84 -8.96 12.41 -5.29
CA LEU A 84 -9.42 11.54 -6.39
C LEU A 84 -9.61 10.08 -5.95
N ALA A 85 -8.73 9.56 -5.08
CA ALA A 85 -8.86 8.21 -4.55
C ALA A 85 -10.10 8.10 -3.64
N THR A 86 -10.34 9.12 -2.81
CA THR A 86 -11.55 9.20 -1.98
C THR A 86 -12.82 9.24 -2.84
N GLU A 87 -12.83 10.06 -3.90
CA GLU A 87 -13.97 10.17 -4.83
C GLU A 87 -14.26 8.83 -5.55
N ILE A 88 -13.22 8.11 -6.00
CA ILE A 88 -13.36 6.77 -6.58
C ILE A 88 -13.98 5.80 -5.57
N GLY A 89 -13.46 5.77 -4.33
CA GLY A 89 -14.01 4.90 -3.29
C GLY A 89 -15.47 5.22 -2.96
N VAL A 90 -15.83 6.51 -2.90
CA VAL A 90 -17.23 6.94 -2.70
C VAL A 90 -18.10 6.46 -3.86
N GLY A 91 -17.66 6.64 -5.10
CA GLY A 91 -18.38 6.16 -6.29
C GLY A 91 -18.65 4.65 -6.24
N VAL A 92 -17.67 3.86 -5.79
CA VAL A 92 -17.86 2.41 -5.61
C VAL A 92 -18.95 2.10 -4.58
N LEU A 93 -19.02 2.83 -3.47
CA LEU A 93 -20.09 2.66 -2.48
C LEU A 93 -21.46 3.10 -3.03
N GLU A 94 -21.50 4.21 -3.76
CA GLU A 94 -22.73 4.71 -4.41
C GLU A 94 -23.25 3.73 -5.46
N ASP A 95 -22.35 3.04 -6.16
CA ASP A 95 -22.64 1.99 -7.15
C ASP A 95 -22.88 0.60 -6.51
N GLY A 96 -23.15 0.57 -5.21
CA GLY A 96 -23.57 -0.62 -4.47
C GLY A 96 -22.46 -1.61 -4.11
N GLY A 97 -21.19 -1.22 -4.28
CA GLY A 97 -20.05 -1.97 -3.75
C GLY A 97 -19.96 -1.85 -2.23
N ASN A 98 -19.24 -2.78 -1.61
CA ASN A 98 -19.01 -2.74 -0.17
C ASN A 98 -17.70 -2.03 0.20
N ALA A 99 -17.39 -1.96 1.50
CA ALA A 99 -16.17 -1.32 2.00
C ALA A 99 -14.87 -1.96 1.49
N VAL A 100 -14.86 -3.26 1.20
CA VAL A 100 -13.71 -3.97 0.62
C VAL A 100 -13.53 -3.61 -0.86
N ASP A 101 -14.62 -3.58 -1.63
CA ASP A 101 -14.59 -3.14 -3.02
C ASP A 101 -14.06 -1.71 -3.13
N ALA A 102 -14.60 -0.80 -2.30
CA ALA A 102 -14.16 0.59 -2.24
C ALA A 102 -12.68 0.71 -1.84
N ALA A 103 -12.20 -0.07 -0.86
CA ALA A 103 -10.80 -0.07 -0.44
C ALA A 103 -9.85 -0.54 -1.55
N VAL A 104 -10.26 -1.53 -2.35
CA VAL A 104 -9.45 -2.02 -3.49
C VAL A 104 -9.39 -0.97 -4.61
N ALA A 105 -10.50 -0.32 -4.94
CA ALA A 105 -10.48 0.78 -5.92
C ALA A 105 -9.64 1.97 -5.44
N VAL A 106 -9.73 2.33 -4.15
CA VAL A 106 -8.88 3.35 -3.52
C VAL A 106 -7.40 2.98 -3.64
N GLN A 107 -7.02 1.72 -3.40
CA GLN A 107 -5.62 1.28 -3.53
C GLN A 107 -5.10 1.43 -4.96
N PHE A 108 -5.90 1.08 -5.98
CA PHE A 108 -5.52 1.29 -7.37
C PHE A 108 -5.41 2.78 -7.72
N ALA A 109 -6.35 3.60 -7.24
CA ALA A 109 -6.28 5.05 -7.45
C ALA A 109 -5.02 5.66 -6.81
N LEU A 110 -4.71 5.29 -5.56
CA LEU A 110 -3.52 5.77 -4.84
C LEU A 110 -2.21 5.36 -5.52
N ASN A 111 -2.16 4.18 -6.15
CA ASN A 111 -1.02 3.75 -6.96
C ASN A 111 -0.71 4.70 -8.13
N VAL A 112 -1.70 5.50 -8.58
CA VAL A 112 -1.57 6.44 -9.70
C VAL A 112 -1.39 7.88 -9.20
N VAL A 113 -2.23 8.34 -8.29
CA VAL A 113 -2.25 9.75 -7.85
C VAL A 113 -1.24 10.04 -6.75
N GLN A 114 -0.77 9.00 -6.06
CA GLN A 114 0.20 9.12 -4.97
C GLN A 114 1.26 7.99 -5.06
N PRO A 115 1.96 7.85 -6.20
CA PRO A 115 2.78 6.67 -6.52
C PRO A 115 4.00 6.51 -5.60
N HIS A 116 4.40 7.56 -4.88
CA HIS A 116 5.54 7.56 -3.97
C HIS A 116 5.23 6.94 -2.58
N THR A 117 3.96 6.65 -2.26
CA THR A 117 3.58 6.13 -0.92
C THR A 117 3.05 4.71 -0.90
N SER A 118 2.37 4.26 -1.96
CA SER A 118 1.81 2.90 -2.01
C SER A 118 1.61 2.44 -3.45
N GLY A 119 1.54 1.13 -3.66
CA GLY A 119 1.29 0.61 -4.98
C GLY A 119 1.38 -0.91 -5.10
N ILE A 120 1.14 -1.39 -6.32
CA ILE A 120 1.25 -2.83 -6.66
C ILE A 120 2.68 -3.36 -6.56
N GLY A 121 3.68 -2.47 -6.55
CA GLY A 121 5.10 -2.79 -6.34
C GLY A 121 5.53 -2.91 -4.87
N GLY A 122 4.62 -2.71 -3.90
CA GLY A 122 4.93 -2.78 -2.47
C GLY A 122 4.10 -3.81 -1.70
N GLY A 123 3.84 -3.51 -0.43
CA GLY A 123 3.04 -4.31 0.49
C GLY A 123 2.53 -3.53 1.71
N GLY A 124 1.91 -4.23 2.64
CA GLY A 124 1.18 -3.63 3.76
C GLY A 124 0.25 -4.60 4.47
N PHE A 125 -0.74 -4.04 5.17
CA PHE A 125 -1.73 -4.79 5.94
C PHE A 125 -3.13 -4.22 5.69
N MET A 126 -4.09 -5.08 5.33
CA MET A 126 -5.49 -4.70 5.23
C MET A 126 -6.29 -5.34 6.36
N LEU A 127 -6.95 -4.53 7.17
CA LEU A 127 -7.84 -5.00 8.23
C LEU A 127 -9.28 -4.95 7.75
N VAL A 128 -9.98 -6.08 7.85
CA VAL A 128 -11.38 -6.22 7.41
C VAL A 128 -12.20 -6.75 8.57
N TYR A 129 -13.16 -5.97 9.05
CA TYR A 129 -14.18 -6.47 9.96
C TYR A 129 -15.37 -6.96 9.13
N ASP A 130 -15.64 -8.25 9.24
CA ASP A 130 -16.75 -8.93 8.60
C ASP A 130 -17.92 -8.99 9.59
N SER A 131 -18.96 -8.20 9.32
CA SER A 131 -20.13 -8.11 10.18
C SER A 131 -20.99 -9.37 10.20
N ASP A 132 -21.00 -10.15 9.11
CA ASP A 132 -21.81 -11.37 9.02
C ASP A 132 -21.23 -12.46 9.91
N ARG A 133 -19.90 -12.48 10.05
CA ARG A 133 -19.16 -13.42 10.89
C ARG A 133 -18.79 -12.87 12.26
N ASP A 134 -19.09 -11.60 12.54
CA ASP A 134 -18.64 -10.86 13.72
C ASP A 134 -17.14 -11.03 14.01
N GLN A 135 -16.32 -10.94 12.94
CA GLN A 135 -14.91 -11.33 12.99
C GLN A 135 -14.02 -10.29 12.31
N LEU A 136 -12.93 -9.92 12.99
CA LEU A 136 -11.86 -9.13 12.40
C LEU A 136 -10.83 -10.04 11.72
N TYR A 137 -10.49 -9.72 10.48
CA TYR A 137 -9.45 -10.36 9.68
C TYR A 137 -8.32 -9.37 9.43
N ALA A 138 -7.08 -9.88 9.42
CA ALA A 138 -5.92 -9.17 8.91
C ALA A 138 -5.42 -9.90 7.66
N ILE A 139 -5.33 -9.18 6.54
CA ILE A 139 -4.69 -9.61 5.30
C ILE A 139 -3.27 -9.06 5.33
N ASP A 140 -2.32 -9.93 5.67
CA ASP A 140 -0.89 -9.60 5.64
C ASP A 140 -0.36 -9.77 4.21
N ASN A 141 0.07 -8.66 3.63
CA ASN A 141 0.69 -8.62 2.32
C ASN A 141 2.06 -7.95 2.35
N ARG A 142 2.73 -7.99 3.51
CA ARG A 142 4.09 -7.50 3.66
C ARG A 142 5.01 -8.21 2.65
N GLU A 143 5.90 -7.43 2.06
CA GLU A 143 6.88 -7.92 1.12
C GLU A 143 7.76 -8.98 1.78
N ARG A 144 8.23 -9.94 0.97
CA ARG A 144 9.17 -10.97 1.43
C ARG A 144 10.51 -10.80 0.76
N ALA A 145 11.58 -11.01 1.54
CA ALA A 145 12.91 -11.13 0.97
C ALA A 145 12.92 -12.28 -0.07
N PRO A 146 13.52 -12.08 -1.26
CA PRO A 146 13.65 -13.13 -2.26
C PRO A 146 14.51 -14.29 -1.72
N LEU A 147 14.38 -15.49 -2.30
CA LEU A 147 15.11 -16.68 -1.87
C LEU A 147 16.64 -16.54 -1.95
N GLY A 148 17.15 -15.62 -2.76
CA GLY A 148 18.57 -15.31 -2.86
C GLY A 148 19.08 -14.33 -1.80
N ALA A 149 18.24 -13.81 -0.91
CA ALA A 149 18.65 -12.89 0.13
C ALA A 149 19.53 -13.61 1.17
N THR A 150 20.57 -12.92 1.65
CA THR A 150 21.50 -13.42 2.67
C THR A 150 21.56 -12.46 3.85
N GLU A 151 21.94 -12.96 5.02
CA GLU A 151 22.02 -12.14 6.25
C GLU A 151 23.02 -10.97 6.13
N ASP A 152 24.03 -11.12 5.27
CA ASP A 152 25.12 -10.17 5.04
C ASP A 152 24.94 -9.33 3.76
N MET A 153 23.78 -9.37 3.09
CA MET A 153 23.60 -8.72 1.77
C MET A 153 23.76 -7.20 1.78
N TYR A 154 23.71 -6.57 2.95
CA TYR A 154 23.91 -5.13 3.19
C TYR A 154 25.27 -4.79 3.80
N LEU A 155 26.19 -5.74 3.85
CA LEU A 155 27.58 -5.51 4.21
C LEU A 155 28.43 -5.38 2.94
N ASP A 156 29.46 -4.55 3.00
CA ASP A 156 30.47 -4.45 1.95
C ASP A 156 31.51 -5.58 2.03
N GLU A 157 32.51 -5.56 1.15
CA GLU A 157 33.58 -6.56 1.09
C GLU A 157 34.48 -6.58 2.35
N GLN A 158 34.45 -5.53 3.17
CA GLN A 158 35.19 -5.42 4.43
C GLN A 158 34.34 -5.91 5.61
N GLY A 159 33.05 -6.14 5.41
CA GLY A 159 32.08 -6.50 6.44
C GLY A 159 31.47 -5.30 7.14
N ASP A 160 31.67 -4.09 6.63
CA ASP A 160 31.09 -2.85 7.16
C ASP A 160 29.70 -2.61 6.55
N GLU A 161 28.83 -1.90 7.27
CA GLU A 161 27.48 -1.58 6.80
C GLU A 161 27.53 -0.61 5.62
N VAL A 162 26.85 -0.98 4.52
CA VAL A 162 26.66 -0.07 3.38
C VAL A 162 25.82 1.14 3.82
N PRO A 163 26.13 2.39 3.42
CA PRO A 163 25.31 3.54 3.79
C PRO A 163 23.84 3.39 3.40
N PHE A 164 22.92 3.83 4.27
CA PHE A 164 21.48 3.63 4.06
C PHE A 164 20.94 4.24 2.75
N GLN A 165 21.56 5.32 2.25
CA GLN A 165 21.17 5.91 0.96
C GLN A 165 21.50 4.98 -0.21
N ASP A 166 22.63 4.29 -0.15
CA ASP A 166 23.03 3.31 -1.18
C ASP A 166 22.23 2.01 -1.04
N GLN A 167 21.89 1.61 0.19
CA GLN A 167 21.04 0.43 0.42
C GLN A 167 19.65 0.61 -0.18
N ARG A 168 18.98 1.74 0.07
CA ARG A 168 17.57 1.93 -0.30
C ARG A 168 17.34 2.02 -1.81
N THR A 169 18.34 2.48 -2.57
CA THR A 169 18.29 2.64 -4.03
C THR A 169 18.83 1.42 -4.78
N ASN A 170 19.22 0.36 -4.08
CA ASN A 170 19.77 -0.87 -4.66
C ASN A 170 18.68 -1.92 -4.88
N GLY A 171 18.74 -2.70 -5.96
CA GLY A 171 17.82 -3.82 -6.21
C GLY A 171 17.72 -4.85 -5.06
N LYS A 172 18.76 -4.95 -4.22
CA LYS A 172 18.75 -5.73 -2.97
C LYS A 172 17.65 -5.32 -1.97
N SER A 173 17.21 -4.06 -1.99
CA SER A 173 16.15 -3.55 -1.11
C SER A 173 14.74 -3.98 -1.54
N ILE A 174 14.59 -4.52 -2.75
CA ILE A 174 13.30 -4.87 -3.32
C ILE A 174 12.83 -6.22 -2.77
N GLY A 175 11.81 -6.19 -1.92
CA GLY A 175 11.04 -7.36 -1.52
C GLY A 175 10.04 -7.77 -2.59
N VAL A 176 9.58 -9.03 -2.56
CA VAL A 176 8.54 -9.52 -3.47
C VAL A 176 7.22 -8.81 -3.18
N PRO A 177 6.62 -8.08 -4.15
CA PRO A 177 5.41 -7.27 -3.90
C PRO A 177 4.18 -8.09 -3.53
N GLY A 178 3.40 -7.60 -2.56
CA GLY A 178 2.22 -8.29 -2.02
C GLY A 178 0.88 -7.61 -2.26
N THR A 179 0.85 -6.29 -2.52
CA THR A 179 -0.38 -5.49 -2.57
C THR A 179 -1.42 -6.04 -3.55
N LEU A 180 -1.04 -6.31 -4.80
CA LEU A 180 -1.98 -6.77 -5.82
C LEU A 180 -2.60 -8.13 -5.44
N ARG A 181 -1.80 -9.04 -4.87
CA ARG A 181 -2.31 -10.31 -4.37
C ARG A 181 -3.29 -10.13 -3.21
N ALA A 182 -3.07 -9.12 -2.37
CA ALA A 182 -3.96 -8.79 -1.27
C ALA A 182 -5.33 -8.31 -1.77
N CYS A 183 -5.36 -7.44 -2.79
CA CYS A 183 -6.60 -7.02 -3.44
C CYS A 183 -7.39 -8.23 -3.94
N ASP A 184 -6.71 -9.14 -4.64
CA ASP A 184 -7.28 -10.39 -5.13
C ASP A 184 -7.89 -11.27 -4.03
N VAL A 185 -7.16 -11.45 -2.93
CA VAL A 185 -7.61 -12.24 -1.78
C VAL A 185 -8.77 -11.56 -1.05
N ALA A 186 -8.73 -10.23 -0.92
CA ALA A 186 -9.79 -9.44 -0.30
C ALA A 186 -11.09 -9.55 -1.10
N LEU A 187 -11.04 -9.37 -2.43
CA LEU A 187 -12.21 -9.48 -3.29
C LEU A 187 -12.79 -10.89 -3.30
N LYS A 188 -11.95 -11.92 -3.44
CA LYS A 188 -12.42 -13.32 -3.41
C LYS A 188 -13.12 -13.70 -2.11
N ARG A 189 -12.73 -13.09 -1.00
CA ARG A 189 -13.24 -13.45 0.34
C ARG A 189 -14.40 -12.57 0.79
N PHE A 190 -14.37 -11.29 0.43
CA PHE A 190 -15.27 -10.28 0.97
C PHE A 190 -15.84 -9.34 -0.10
N GLY A 191 -15.32 -9.32 -1.32
CA GLY A 191 -15.75 -8.40 -2.37
C GLY A 191 -17.09 -8.79 -3.00
N THR A 192 -17.71 -7.82 -3.65
CA THR A 192 -18.93 -7.98 -4.45
C THR A 192 -18.78 -7.47 -5.88
N LYS A 193 -17.63 -6.86 -6.21
CA LYS A 193 -17.29 -6.39 -7.55
C LYS A 193 -16.05 -7.11 -8.09
N GLU A 194 -15.93 -7.13 -9.40
CA GLU A 194 -14.79 -7.74 -10.09
C GLU A 194 -13.55 -6.84 -10.03
N LEU A 195 -12.35 -7.44 -9.96
CA LEU A 195 -11.08 -6.70 -9.89
C LEU A 195 -10.96 -5.68 -11.02
N GLY A 196 -11.33 -6.07 -12.25
CA GLY A 196 -11.24 -5.21 -13.40
C GLY A 196 -12.14 -3.97 -13.32
N GLU A 197 -13.35 -4.11 -12.79
CA GLU A 197 -14.25 -2.96 -12.56
C GLU A 197 -13.60 -1.94 -11.62
N LEU A 198 -12.96 -2.42 -10.55
CA LEU A 198 -12.33 -1.58 -9.53
C LEU A 198 -10.98 -0.99 -9.99
N ALA A 199 -10.29 -1.63 -10.93
CA ALA A 199 -9.04 -1.13 -11.50
C ALA A 199 -9.26 -0.08 -12.61
N GLN A 200 -10.41 -0.12 -13.30
CA GLN A 200 -10.69 0.76 -14.45
C GLN A 200 -10.49 2.25 -14.16
N PRO A 201 -10.98 2.83 -13.04
CA PRO A 201 -10.76 4.25 -12.77
C PRO A 201 -9.28 4.62 -12.68
N ALA A 202 -8.43 3.73 -12.17
CA ALA A 202 -7.00 3.97 -12.10
C ALA A 202 -6.32 3.88 -13.48
N VAL A 203 -6.80 2.99 -14.37
CA VAL A 203 -6.38 2.98 -15.79
C VAL A 203 -6.66 4.33 -16.43
N ASP A 204 -7.88 4.87 -16.23
CA ASP A 204 -8.28 6.15 -16.80
C ASP A 204 -7.45 7.31 -16.25
N LEU A 205 -7.17 7.33 -14.94
CA LEU A 205 -6.30 8.34 -14.34
C LEU A 205 -4.87 8.28 -14.89
N ALA A 206 -4.29 7.08 -14.98
CA ALA A 206 -2.92 6.90 -15.45
C ALA A 206 -2.78 7.26 -16.94
N GLN A 207 -3.79 6.93 -17.75
CA GLN A 207 -3.80 7.19 -19.19
C GLN A 207 -4.07 8.66 -19.53
N ASN A 208 -5.04 9.29 -18.86
CA ASN A 208 -5.45 10.66 -19.19
C ASN A 208 -4.65 11.73 -18.44
N GLY A 209 -3.87 11.32 -17.44
CA GLY A 209 -3.07 12.21 -16.63
C GLY A 209 -3.81 12.76 -15.42
N VAL A 210 -3.05 13.10 -14.38
CA VAL A 210 -3.55 13.72 -13.16
C VAL A 210 -2.70 14.93 -12.78
N PRO A 211 -3.29 15.99 -12.19
CA PRO A 211 -2.49 17.11 -11.70
C PRO A 211 -1.65 16.64 -10.51
N VAL A 212 -0.36 16.94 -10.55
CA VAL A 212 0.59 16.70 -9.46
C VAL A 212 0.22 17.60 -8.27
N ASP A 213 0.06 17.01 -7.09
CA ASP A 213 -0.14 17.78 -5.86
C ASP A 213 1.20 18.21 -5.23
N ALA A 214 1.13 19.10 -4.25
CA ALA A 214 2.32 19.62 -3.57
C ALA A 214 3.19 18.51 -2.95
N PHE A 215 2.58 17.44 -2.43
CA PHE A 215 3.29 16.37 -1.73
C PHE A 215 4.06 15.48 -2.72
N LEU A 216 3.43 15.14 -3.84
CA LEU A 216 4.10 14.43 -4.93
C LEU A 216 5.20 15.29 -5.56
N ALA A 217 4.97 16.58 -5.80
CA ALA A 217 6.00 17.48 -6.34
C ALA A 217 7.25 17.56 -5.44
N GLU A 218 7.05 17.70 -4.12
CA GLU A 218 8.14 17.66 -3.13
C GLU A 218 8.90 16.33 -3.20
N SER A 219 8.19 15.21 -3.19
CA SER A 219 8.80 13.88 -3.30
C SER A 219 9.57 13.69 -4.61
N ILE A 220 9.08 14.21 -5.74
CA ILE A 220 9.78 14.13 -7.03
C ILE A 220 11.09 14.94 -6.97
N ALA A 221 11.02 16.19 -6.50
CA ALA A 221 12.19 17.06 -6.39
C ALA A 221 13.28 16.44 -5.51
N GLU A 222 12.93 15.93 -4.32
CA GLU A 222 13.87 15.27 -3.42
C GLU A 222 14.54 14.05 -4.06
N ASN A 223 13.79 13.20 -4.78
CA ASN A 223 14.36 12.01 -5.41
C ASN A 223 15.23 12.33 -6.62
N VAL A 224 14.98 13.44 -7.32
CA VAL A 224 15.87 13.94 -8.36
C VAL A 224 17.16 14.49 -7.76
N GLU A 225 17.09 15.27 -6.67
CA GLU A 225 18.26 15.80 -5.97
C GLU A 225 19.16 14.69 -5.41
N LEU A 226 18.56 13.60 -4.92
CA LEU A 226 19.26 12.45 -4.37
C LEU A 226 19.77 11.45 -5.43
N ASP A 227 19.56 11.70 -6.72
CA ASP A 227 19.87 10.76 -7.82
C ASP A 227 19.24 9.37 -7.59
N ALA A 228 18.05 9.33 -7.00
CA ALA A 228 17.35 8.09 -6.65
C ALA A 228 16.58 7.48 -7.83
N PHE A 229 16.31 8.27 -8.87
CA PHE A 229 15.60 7.80 -10.07
C PHE A 229 16.53 7.15 -11.09
N ASN A 230 16.14 5.95 -11.53
CA ASN A 230 16.64 5.39 -12.78
C ASN A 230 16.07 6.15 -13.99
N GLN A 231 16.55 5.82 -15.20
CA GLN A 231 16.11 6.51 -16.41
C GLN A 231 14.59 6.39 -16.64
N ALA A 232 14.00 5.20 -16.42
CA ALA A 232 12.57 5.00 -16.62
C ALA A 232 11.71 5.90 -15.71
N ALA A 233 12.11 6.06 -14.44
CA ALA A 233 11.44 6.99 -13.52
C ALA A 233 11.68 8.45 -13.93
N ARG A 234 12.87 8.81 -14.41
CA ARG A 234 13.17 10.17 -14.92
C ARG A 234 12.29 10.52 -16.12
N ASP A 235 12.08 9.59 -17.04
CA ASP A 235 11.26 9.83 -18.23
C ASP A 235 9.80 10.15 -17.89
N VAL A 236 9.31 9.66 -16.74
CA VAL A 236 7.95 9.91 -16.24
C VAL A 236 7.87 11.13 -15.33
N PHE A 237 8.76 11.22 -14.32
CA PHE A 237 8.64 12.20 -13.24
C PHE A 237 9.55 13.43 -13.40
N ALA A 238 10.53 13.38 -14.31
CA ALA A 238 11.41 14.49 -14.64
C ALA A 238 11.64 14.62 -16.16
N PRO A 239 10.57 14.69 -16.97
CA PRO A 239 10.68 14.66 -18.42
C PRO A 239 11.52 15.84 -18.93
N GLY A 240 12.49 15.54 -19.80
CA GLY A 240 13.44 16.55 -20.28
C GLY A 240 14.49 16.98 -19.26
N GLY A 241 14.58 16.29 -18.12
CA GLY A 241 15.53 16.57 -17.04
C GLY A 241 15.00 17.51 -15.96
N GLU A 242 13.76 18.00 -16.10
CA GLU A 242 13.13 18.92 -15.15
C GLU A 242 12.08 18.18 -14.32
N PRO A 243 12.18 18.18 -12.98
CA PRO A 243 11.17 17.60 -12.08
C PRO A 243 9.78 18.19 -12.34
N LEU A 244 8.75 17.35 -12.38
CA LEU A 244 7.36 17.83 -12.39
C LEU A 244 7.04 18.62 -11.11
N GLN A 245 6.31 19.72 -11.27
CA GLN A 245 5.93 20.65 -10.21
C GLN A 245 4.45 20.51 -9.86
N GLU A 246 4.03 21.10 -8.73
CA GLU A 246 2.62 21.16 -8.35
C GLU A 246 1.79 21.81 -9.46
N GLY A 247 0.71 21.14 -9.86
CA GLY A 247 -0.18 21.57 -10.94
C GLY A 247 0.22 21.07 -12.33
N ASP A 248 1.45 20.55 -12.53
CA ASP A 248 1.83 19.89 -13.77
C ASP A 248 1.01 18.61 -13.97
N GLU A 249 0.88 18.18 -15.24
CA GLU A 249 0.14 16.98 -15.59
C GLU A 249 1.07 15.75 -15.60
N LEU A 250 0.79 14.78 -14.73
CA LEU A 250 1.48 13.49 -14.67
C LEU A 250 0.71 12.45 -15.47
N VAL A 251 1.27 12.04 -16.61
CA VAL A 251 0.77 10.92 -17.44
C VAL A 251 1.66 9.69 -17.22
N GLN A 252 1.05 8.54 -16.95
CA GLN A 252 1.76 7.30 -16.62
C GLN A 252 1.32 6.18 -17.59
N ALA A 253 1.68 6.33 -18.87
CA ALA A 253 1.19 5.45 -19.95
C ALA A 253 1.53 3.96 -19.71
N ASP A 254 2.75 3.64 -19.29
CA ASP A 254 3.18 2.26 -19.04
C ASP A 254 2.47 1.65 -17.81
N LEU A 255 2.18 2.48 -16.80
CA LEU A 255 1.36 2.06 -15.66
C LEU A 255 -0.09 1.83 -16.09
N ALA A 256 -0.63 2.67 -16.97
CA ALA A 256 -1.97 2.49 -17.51
C ALA A 256 -2.08 1.16 -18.27
N ASP A 257 -1.09 0.81 -19.09
CA ASP A 257 -1.01 -0.48 -19.77
C ASP A 257 -0.94 -1.65 -18.77
N THR A 258 -0.06 -1.54 -17.77
CA THR A 258 0.04 -2.54 -16.69
C THR A 258 -1.30 -2.77 -15.98
N LEU A 259 -1.98 -1.68 -15.60
CA LEU A 259 -3.28 -1.75 -14.92
C LEU A 259 -4.38 -2.27 -15.85
N ALA A 260 -4.34 -1.94 -17.15
CA ALA A 260 -5.29 -2.46 -18.14
C ALA A 260 -5.13 -3.97 -18.33
N ARG A 261 -3.91 -4.50 -18.33
CA ARG A 261 -3.65 -5.95 -18.38
C ARG A 261 -4.15 -6.65 -17.14
N ILE A 262 -3.93 -6.07 -15.95
CA ILE A 262 -4.49 -6.58 -14.69
C ILE A 262 -6.03 -6.60 -14.74
N ARG A 263 -6.65 -5.56 -15.29
CA ARG A 263 -8.11 -5.45 -15.48
C ARG A 263 -8.65 -6.54 -16.40
N ASP A 264 -8.01 -6.74 -17.55
CA ASP A 264 -8.52 -7.59 -18.64
C ASP A 264 -8.23 -9.08 -18.40
N GLU A 265 -7.13 -9.40 -17.71
CA GLU A 265 -6.67 -10.76 -17.53
C GLU A 265 -6.87 -11.24 -16.09
N SER A 266 -6.03 -10.81 -15.16
CA SER A 266 -6.11 -11.07 -13.71
C SER A 266 -4.89 -10.49 -12.97
N SER A 267 -4.78 -10.70 -11.65
CA SER A 267 -3.52 -10.44 -10.94
C SER A 267 -2.35 -11.33 -11.38
N ASP A 268 -2.61 -12.48 -12.04
CA ASP A 268 -1.56 -13.44 -12.38
C ASP A 268 -0.59 -12.92 -13.45
N VAL A 269 -0.98 -11.94 -14.29
CA VAL A 269 -0.06 -11.31 -15.27
C VAL A 269 1.13 -10.64 -14.56
N PHE A 270 0.92 -10.06 -13.38
CA PHE A 270 1.99 -9.45 -12.60
C PHE A 270 2.96 -10.49 -12.00
N TYR A 271 2.45 -11.64 -11.57
CA TYR A 271 3.24 -12.62 -10.81
C TYR A 271 3.80 -13.77 -11.66
N LYS A 272 3.10 -14.14 -12.74
CA LYS A 272 3.38 -15.30 -13.58
C LYS A 272 3.51 -14.94 -15.06
N GLY A 273 3.31 -13.68 -15.42
CA GLY A 273 3.50 -13.17 -16.78
C GLY A 273 4.83 -12.47 -16.97
N ASP A 274 4.97 -11.90 -18.16
CA ASP A 274 6.07 -11.03 -18.60
C ASP A 274 6.35 -9.85 -17.65
N ILE A 275 5.34 -9.23 -17.03
CA ILE A 275 5.56 -8.14 -16.06
C ILE A 275 6.40 -8.64 -14.88
N GLY A 276 6.15 -9.86 -14.43
CA GLY A 276 6.94 -10.48 -13.37
C GLY A 276 8.37 -10.80 -13.83
N GLU A 277 8.53 -11.23 -15.09
CA GLU A 277 9.85 -11.49 -15.70
C GLU A 277 10.66 -10.19 -15.85
N ASP A 278 10.05 -9.11 -16.34
CA ASP A 278 10.66 -7.78 -16.49
C ASP A 278 11.07 -7.21 -15.13
N LEU A 279 10.25 -7.40 -14.10
CA LEU A 279 10.58 -7.00 -12.73
C LEU A 279 11.79 -7.78 -12.21
N VAL A 280 11.81 -9.11 -12.40
CA VAL A 280 12.95 -9.96 -12.01
C VAL A 280 14.23 -9.51 -12.72
N GLU A 281 14.16 -9.27 -14.04
CA GLU A 281 15.30 -8.83 -14.85
C GLU A 281 15.81 -7.47 -14.38
N THR A 282 14.90 -6.51 -14.15
CA THR A 282 15.24 -5.16 -13.67
C THR A 282 15.92 -5.19 -12.31
N VAL A 283 15.40 -5.97 -11.36
CA VAL A 283 15.98 -6.10 -10.01
C VAL A 283 17.37 -6.74 -10.07
N GLN A 284 17.56 -7.76 -10.89
CA GLN A 284 18.85 -8.45 -11.04
C GLN A 284 19.88 -7.63 -11.83
N GLY A 285 19.41 -6.85 -12.81
CA GLY A 285 20.22 -5.96 -13.63
C GLY A 285 20.52 -4.62 -12.97
N TRP A 286 19.95 -4.34 -11.80
CA TRP A 286 20.16 -3.07 -11.11
C TRP A 286 21.65 -2.92 -10.74
N PRO A 287 22.30 -1.82 -11.16
CA PRO A 287 23.71 -1.63 -10.85
C PRO A 287 23.88 -1.55 -9.32
N ALA A 288 24.68 -2.46 -8.76
CA ALA A 288 25.08 -2.37 -7.37
C ALA A 288 25.91 -1.09 -7.19
N ALA A 289 25.38 -0.12 -6.43
CA ALA A 289 26.20 0.97 -5.93
C ALA A 289 27.35 0.37 -5.10
N GLY A 290 28.58 0.43 -5.60
CA GLY A 290 29.80 0.07 -4.87
C GLY A 290 29.83 -1.33 -4.24
N SER A 291 30.39 -2.30 -4.97
CA SER A 291 30.81 -3.63 -4.50
C SER A 291 29.73 -4.68 -4.22
N ALA A 292 30.11 -5.94 -4.46
CA ALA A 292 29.28 -7.14 -4.50
C ALA A 292 28.20 -7.20 -5.60
N ALA A 293 28.63 -7.61 -6.80
CA ALA A 293 27.78 -8.28 -7.78
C ALA A 293 27.22 -9.58 -7.17
N GLY A 294 26.12 -9.46 -6.41
CA GLY A 294 25.32 -10.57 -5.94
C GLY A 294 24.03 -10.60 -6.73
N THR A 295 23.93 -11.48 -7.73
CA THR A 295 22.69 -11.76 -8.45
C THR A 295 21.74 -12.44 -7.47
N CYS A 296 20.93 -11.66 -6.76
CA CYS A 296 19.89 -12.21 -5.92
C CYS A 296 18.87 -12.87 -6.84
N ARG A 297 18.70 -14.20 -6.74
CA ARG A 297 17.68 -14.92 -7.52
C ARG A 297 16.31 -14.47 -7.04
N PHE A 298 15.81 -13.43 -7.69
CA PHE A 298 14.47 -12.92 -7.51
C PHE A 298 13.49 -13.82 -8.27
N ARG A 299 12.41 -14.24 -7.61
CA ARG A 299 11.30 -14.95 -8.24
C ARG A 299 10.02 -14.30 -7.76
N THR A 300 9.18 -13.88 -8.69
CA THR A 300 7.79 -13.55 -8.39
C THR A 300 7.03 -14.85 -8.09
N SER A 301 7.10 -15.32 -6.85
CA SER A 301 6.05 -16.19 -6.33
C SER A 301 5.13 -15.31 -5.50
N ALA A 302 3.82 -15.37 -5.72
CA ALA A 302 2.86 -14.75 -4.82
C ALA A 302 3.24 -15.11 -3.38
N GLY A 303 3.63 -14.13 -2.58
CA GLY A 303 3.84 -14.34 -1.15
C GLY A 303 2.59 -14.99 -0.56
N THR A 304 2.75 -15.82 0.47
CA THR A 304 1.58 -16.33 1.18
C THR A 304 0.90 -15.16 1.87
N THR A 305 -0.15 -14.61 1.25
CA THR A 305 -1.06 -13.70 1.92
C THR A 305 -1.77 -14.49 3.01
N SER A 306 -1.48 -14.17 4.26
CA SER A 306 -2.14 -14.85 5.38
C SER A 306 -3.39 -14.07 5.77
N THR A 307 -4.48 -14.80 5.98
CA THR A 307 -5.69 -14.26 6.62
C THR A 307 -5.86 -14.98 7.94
N SER A 308 -5.82 -14.23 9.04
CA SER A 308 -6.03 -14.81 10.37
C SER A 308 -7.12 -14.05 11.13
N PRO A 309 -7.95 -14.75 11.91
CA PRO A 309 -8.87 -14.11 12.84
C PRO A 309 -8.07 -13.37 13.91
N SER A 310 -8.40 -12.10 14.13
CA SER A 310 -7.89 -11.29 15.24
C SER A 310 -8.89 -11.30 16.40
N PRO A 311 -8.45 -11.39 17.66
CA PRO A 311 -9.38 -11.39 18.79
C PRO A 311 -10.15 -10.07 18.87
N PRO A 312 -11.44 -10.10 19.24
CA PRO A 312 -12.27 -8.92 19.31
C PRO A 312 -11.96 -8.11 20.57
N TRP A 313 -11.11 -7.08 20.48
CA TRP A 313 -11.06 -6.01 21.49
C TRP A 313 -10.44 -4.70 20.98
N ALA A 314 -10.79 -3.61 21.68
CA ALA A 314 -10.41 -2.23 21.45
C ALA A 314 -8.88 -2.01 21.46
N GLY A 315 -8.27 -2.12 20.27
CA GLY A 315 -6.81 -2.06 20.11
C GLY A 315 -6.25 -3.15 19.20
N SER A 316 -7.11 -3.81 18.41
CA SER A 316 -6.73 -4.74 17.35
C SER A 316 -5.81 -4.06 16.33
N ARG A 317 -4.52 -4.12 16.60
CA ARG A 317 -3.43 -3.73 15.72
C ARG A 317 -2.98 -4.95 14.92
N ALA A 318 -2.39 -4.71 13.76
CA ALA A 318 -1.66 -5.74 13.08
C ALA A 318 -0.59 -6.32 14.03
N ARG A 319 -0.46 -7.65 14.01
CA ARG A 319 0.47 -8.43 14.84
C ARG A 319 1.83 -8.51 14.13
N PRO A 320 2.91 -9.05 14.74
CA PRO A 320 4.12 -9.38 14.01
C PRO A 320 3.75 -10.06 12.67
N PRO A 321 4.26 -9.58 11.53
CA PRO A 321 5.51 -8.81 11.38
C PRO A 321 5.40 -7.27 11.40
N THR A 322 4.26 -6.68 11.80
CA THR A 322 4.14 -5.21 11.99
C THR A 322 5.05 -4.66 13.08
#